data_AF-A0A0C1ZP47-F1
#
_entry.id   AF-A0A0C1ZP47-F1
#
_cell.length_a   1.000
_cell.length_b   1.000
_cell.length_c   1.000
_cell.angle_alpha   90.00
_cell.angle_beta   90.00
_cell.angle_gamma   90.00
#
_symmetry.space_group_name_H-M   'P 1'
#
loop_
_entity.id
_entity.type
_entity.pdbx_description
1 polymer ?
#
loop_
_entity_poly.entity_id
_entity_poly.type
_entity_poly.pdbx_seq_one_letter_code
_entity_poly.pdbx_strand_id
1 'polypeptide(L)'
;MMRVLGAVALSLALTGCDVTSDGEALTDASAWTYIGELAYAPQDDELLTAAVELADAAQGFALFAEVDGCAQVARLEDDTSTWVSALESGPSCAACEERFSVIAGAGLLVHLPPEPRAGPARLRLGKIDCETLTRARPSADTPASSVRLWVRELPTLPRELVVPLRFHHGRFSPRASDAESEALLAEAAALLAPTGIRVVLDGSSTDDTLPDSIPWFEGDPSALEPHVEPEDGVVDVVFAGCLEHVHPELGTHTLLDGLVPRIPAQAAPGAGIFLRGRACTAASLGPISVPVESQARVLAHELGHYLGLYHRLEDTDADTLMAPNPALVANPVFSPAQAERMRLHAALLSEPMPDR
;
A
#
# COMPACT_ATOMS: atom_id res chain seq x y z
N MET A 1 78.33 17.25 -46.71
CA MET A 1 78.22 15.78 -46.71
C MET A 1 76.92 15.40 -45.99
N MET A 2 76.06 14.66 -46.69
CA MET A 2 74.88 13.86 -46.27
C MET A 2 74.03 14.20 -45.02
N ARG A 3 72.73 14.46 -45.30
CA ARG A 3 71.44 13.92 -44.75
C ARG A 3 71.42 13.38 -43.29
N VAL A 4 70.39 13.59 -42.46
CA VAL A 4 68.95 13.16 -42.51
C VAL A 4 68.23 13.92 -41.36
N LEU A 5 67.18 14.73 -41.60
CA LEU A 5 65.72 14.46 -41.50
C LEU A 5 65.20 13.95 -40.13
N GLY A 6 64.32 14.75 -39.51
CA GLY A 6 63.52 14.39 -38.34
C GLY A 6 62.60 15.55 -37.96
N ALA A 7 61.44 15.62 -38.63
CA ALA A 7 60.38 16.61 -38.40
C ALA A 7 59.44 16.14 -37.28
N VAL A 8 59.01 17.03 -36.38
CA VAL A 8 57.63 17.07 -35.86
C VAL A 8 57.25 18.51 -35.48
N ALA A 9 56.23 18.98 -36.19
CA ALA A 9 55.18 19.97 -35.95
C ALA A 9 55.35 21.17 -34.99
N LEU A 10 55.02 22.32 -35.57
CA LEU A 10 54.75 23.64 -35.01
C LEU A 10 53.30 23.74 -34.51
N SER A 11 53.09 24.61 -33.52
CA SER A 11 52.02 25.64 -33.43
C SER A 11 50.85 25.50 -32.43
N LEU A 12 50.91 26.46 -31.50
CA LEU A 12 49.92 27.52 -31.19
C LEU A 12 48.65 27.22 -30.38
N ALA A 13 48.55 27.98 -29.30
CA ALA A 13 47.45 28.13 -28.36
C ALA A 13 46.23 28.85 -28.95
N LEU A 14 45.06 28.63 -28.33
CA LEU A 14 43.99 29.62 -28.19
C LEU A 14 43.11 29.27 -26.97
N THR A 15 42.69 30.35 -26.30
CA THR A 15 41.95 30.52 -25.06
C THR A 15 40.51 29.99 -25.07
N GLY A 16 40.03 29.44 -23.95
CA GLY A 16 38.62 29.21 -23.67
C GLY A 16 38.37 29.22 -22.16
N CYS A 17 37.43 30.06 -21.71
CA CYS A 17 36.99 30.20 -20.33
C CYS A 17 36.33 28.91 -19.83
N ASP A 18 36.78 28.34 -18.72
CA ASP A 18 35.97 27.37 -17.97
C ASP A 18 35.24 28.10 -16.85
N VAL A 19 33.95 28.29 -17.08
CA VAL A 19 32.96 28.72 -16.11
C VAL A 19 32.63 27.50 -15.25
N THR A 20 32.71 27.67 -13.95
CA THR A 20 32.22 26.75 -12.93
C THR A 20 30.77 26.36 -13.21
N SER A 21 30.49 25.07 -13.33
CA SER A 21 29.18 24.51 -12.99
C SER A 21 29.39 23.46 -11.91
N ASP A 22 29.27 23.89 -10.65
CA ASP A 22 28.79 23.00 -9.60
C ASP A 22 27.38 22.60 -10.04
N GLY A 23 27.29 21.47 -10.75
CA GLY A 23 26.02 20.81 -10.94
C GLY A 23 25.63 20.24 -9.59
N GLU A 24 24.75 20.92 -8.87
CA GLU A 24 23.86 20.24 -7.94
C GLU A 24 23.32 19.04 -8.71
N ALA A 25 23.69 17.83 -8.27
CA ALA A 25 23.03 16.63 -8.75
C ALA A 25 21.55 16.85 -8.47
N LEU A 26 20.73 16.92 -9.54
CA LEU A 26 19.29 16.81 -9.44
C LEU A 26 19.05 15.49 -8.70
N THR A 27 18.82 15.57 -7.39
CA THR A 27 18.25 14.49 -6.61
C THR A 27 16.93 14.19 -7.28
N ASP A 28 16.77 12.96 -7.78
CA ASP A 28 15.51 12.50 -8.33
C ASP A 28 14.47 12.62 -7.21
N ALA A 29 13.61 13.64 -7.29
CA ALA A 29 12.60 13.94 -6.28
C ALA A 29 11.63 12.78 -6.08
N SER A 30 11.67 11.78 -6.98
CA SER A 30 10.84 10.58 -6.89
C SER A 30 11.48 9.42 -6.12
N ALA A 31 12.72 9.54 -5.65
CA ALA A 31 13.39 8.46 -4.91
C ALA A 31 12.98 8.41 -3.42
N TRP A 32 12.96 7.20 -2.86
CA TRP A 32 12.79 7.00 -1.42
C TRP A 32 13.98 7.57 -0.66
N THR A 33 13.70 8.47 0.29
CA THR A 33 14.68 9.09 1.19
C THR A 33 14.56 8.47 2.57
N TYR A 34 15.64 7.86 3.06
CA TYR A 34 15.69 7.36 4.43
C TYR A 34 15.73 8.51 5.44
N ILE A 35 14.74 8.55 6.32
CA ILE A 35 14.63 9.56 7.38
C ILE A 35 15.50 9.18 8.57
N GLY A 36 15.49 7.90 8.96
CA GLY A 36 16.24 7.42 10.12
C GLY A 36 15.57 6.27 10.85
N GLU A 37 16.26 5.80 11.88
CA GLU A 37 15.75 4.85 12.87
C GLU A 37 15.41 5.61 14.15
N LEU A 38 14.15 5.56 14.54
CA LEU A 38 13.59 6.37 15.61
C LEU A 38 13.08 5.48 16.73
N ALA A 39 13.58 5.70 17.94
CA ALA A 39 13.07 5.04 19.12
C ALA A 39 11.71 5.63 19.54
N TYR A 40 10.90 4.79 20.14
CA TYR A 40 9.68 5.21 20.83
C TYR A 40 10.00 5.88 22.17
N ALA A 41 9.28 6.95 22.50
CA ALA A 41 9.47 7.71 23.73
C ALA A 41 8.92 6.90 24.94
N PRO A 42 9.72 6.68 26.01
CA PRO A 42 9.29 5.88 27.16
C PRO A 42 8.15 6.47 27.99
N GLN A 43 7.93 7.79 27.93
CA GLN A 43 7.04 8.53 28.84
C GLN A 43 5.70 8.94 28.21
N ASP A 44 5.63 8.98 26.88
CA ASP A 44 4.47 9.50 26.12
C ASP A 44 3.72 8.38 25.39
N ASP A 45 3.70 7.19 26.01
CA ASP A 45 3.11 5.96 25.45
C ASP A 45 3.59 5.68 24.02
N GLU A 46 4.91 5.63 23.84
CA GLU A 46 5.52 5.09 22.64
C GLU A 46 5.18 5.86 21.35
N LEU A 47 5.17 7.20 21.41
CA LEU A 47 5.25 8.05 20.21
C LEU A 47 6.70 8.15 19.72
N LEU A 48 6.92 8.32 18.41
CA LEU A 48 8.24 8.68 17.88
C LEU A 48 8.84 9.84 18.70
N THR A 49 10.11 9.68 19.12
CA THR A 49 10.79 10.63 20.03
C THR A 49 10.86 12.06 19.47
N ALA A 50 10.83 12.23 18.15
CA ALA A 50 10.74 13.52 17.47
C ALA A 50 9.74 13.43 16.31
N ALA A 51 9.02 14.53 16.06
CA ALA A 51 8.23 14.64 14.85
C ALA A 51 9.17 14.66 13.63
N VAL A 52 8.85 13.86 12.62
CA VAL A 52 9.56 13.92 11.34
C VAL A 52 9.03 15.11 10.56
N GLU A 53 9.91 16.03 10.18
CA GLU A 53 9.59 17.14 9.27
C GLU A 53 9.65 16.65 7.83
N LEU A 54 8.54 16.77 7.10
CA LEU A 54 8.41 16.38 5.71
C LEU A 54 8.45 17.64 4.83
N ALA A 55 9.52 17.80 4.05
CA ALA A 55 9.68 18.96 3.17
C ALA A 55 8.62 18.97 2.04
N ASP A 56 8.23 20.18 1.63
CA ASP A 56 7.29 20.48 0.53
C ASP A 56 6.09 19.52 0.37
N ALA A 57 5.24 19.43 1.40
CA ALA A 57 4.02 18.62 1.38
C ALA A 57 2.95 19.09 0.36
N ALA A 58 3.24 20.13 -0.44
CA ALA A 58 2.29 20.72 -1.36
C ALA A 58 1.79 19.74 -2.44
N GLN A 59 2.61 18.75 -2.82
CA GLN A 59 2.26 17.72 -3.80
C GLN A 59 1.80 16.39 -3.17
N GLY A 60 1.88 16.27 -1.84
CA GLY A 60 1.67 15.03 -1.11
C GLY A 60 2.93 14.14 -1.04
N PHE A 61 2.89 13.15 -0.15
CA PHE A 61 4.00 12.24 0.11
C PHE A 61 3.52 10.81 0.38
N ALA A 62 4.42 9.86 0.17
CA ALA A 62 4.32 8.50 0.64
C ALA A 62 5.33 8.28 1.78
N LEU A 63 4.90 7.62 2.86
CA LEU A 63 5.71 7.25 3.99
C LEU A 63 5.71 5.74 4.14
N PHE A 64 6.89 5.15 4.22
CA PHE A 64 7.06 3.75 4.53
C PHE A 64 7.71 3.61 5.90
N ALA A 65 7.16 2.69 6.70
CA ALA A 65 7.65 2.39 8.03
C ALA A 65 7.92 0.89 8.16
N GLU A 66 9.09 0.54 8.71
CA GLU A 66 9.39 -0.79 9.23
C GLU A 66 9.48 -0.72 10.76
N VAL A 67 8.81 -1.65 11.43
CA VAL A 67 8.68 -1.69 12.89
C VAL A 67 8.92 -3.10 13.40
N ASP A 68 9.57 -3.21 14.56
CA ASP A 68 9.57 -4.46 15.31
C ASP A 68 8.26 -4.57 16.11
N GLY A 69 7.34 -5.40 15.63
CA GLY A 69 5.98 -5.54 16.17
C GLY A 69 4.93 -4.73 15.40
N CYS A 70 4.09 -3.99 16.11
CA CYS A 70 2.97 -3.25 15.54
C CYS A 70 2.99 -1.77 15.90
N ALA A 71 2.66 -0.93 14.92
CA ALA A 71 2.56 0.51 15.10
C ALA A 71 1.36 1.08 14.34
N GLN A 72 1.05 2.34 14.62
CA GLN A 72 0.02 3.08 13.90
C GLN A 72 0.35 4.57 13.84
N VAL A 73 -0.24 5.27 12.88
CA VAL A 73 -0.17 6.73 12.83
C VAL A 73 -0.96 7.30 13.98
N ALA A 74 -0.27 7.98 14.90
CA ALA A 74 -0.88 8.60 16.05
C ALA A 74 -1.30 10.05 15.75
N ARG A 75 -0.50 10.73 14.93
CA ARG A 75 -0.73 12.12 14.56
C ARG A 75 -0.03 12.47 13.25
N LEU A 76 -0.71 13.24 12.42
CA LEU A 76 -0.16 13.88 11.23
C LEU A 76 -0.76 15.27 11.14
N GLU A 77 0.10 16.29 11.12
CA GLU A 77 -0.33 17.69 11.15
C GLU A 77 0.70 18.63 10.52
N ASP A 78 0.24 19.80 10.07
CA ASP A 78 1.10 20.94 9.77
C ASP A 78 0.95 22.01 10.86
N ASP A 79 1.31 23.27 10.57
CA ASP A 79 1.13 24.40 11.49
C ASP A 79 -0.31 24.94 11.53
N THR A 80 -1.18 24.50 10.62
CA THR A 80 -2.52 25.05 10.36
C THR A 80 -3.64 24.04 10.54
N SER A 81 -3.37 22.74 10.47
CA SER A 81 -4.37 21.68 10.58
C SER A 81 -3.76 20.37 11.07
N THR A 82 -4.61 19.58 11.72
CA THR A 82 -4.33 18.20 12.07
C THR A 82 -5.19 17.32 11.18
N TRP A 83 -4.57 16.54 10.30
CA TRP A 83 -5.26 15.59 9.44
C TRP A 83 -5.57 14.30 10.20
N VAL A 84 -4.68 13.92 11.13
CA VAL A 84 -4.81 12.73 11.96
C VAL A 84 -4.62 13.13 13.40
N SER A 85 -5.66 13.02 14.22
CA SER A 85 -5.71 13.66 15.55
C SER A 85 -5.80 12.72 16.76
N ALA A 86 -5.90 11.41 16.58
CA ALA A 86 -5.95 10.48 17.71
C ALA A 86 -5.51 9.06 17.35
N LEU A 87 -5.04 8.35 18.38
CA LEU A 87 -4.88 6.88 18.42
C LEU A 87 -6.27 6.24 18.60
N GLU A 88 -7.19 6.45 17.65
CA GLU A 88 -8.45 5.70 17.53
C GLU A 88 -8.33 4.85 16.27
N SER A 89 -8.29 3.53 16.43
CA SER A 89 -7.86 2.64 15.35
C SER A 89 -8.56 1.29 15.37
N GLY A 90 -8.29 0.50 14.33
CA GLY A 90 -8.87 -0.82 14.09
C GLY A 90 -10.03 -0.80 13.10
N PRO A 91 -10.45 -1.98 12.61
CA PRO A 91 -11.57 -2.14 11.67
C PRO A 91 -12.90 -1.54 12.19
N SER A 92 -12.97 -1.22 13.48
CA SER A 92 -14.11 -0.66 14.21
C SER A 92 -14.12 0.87 14.39
N CYS A 93 -13.14 1.63 13.90
CA CYS A 93 -13.23 3.10 14.02
C CYS A 93 -14.34 3.65 13.11
N ALA A 94 -15.46 4.06 13.73
CA ALA A 94 -16.67 4.52 13.04
C ALA A 94 -16.67 6.04 12.71
N ALA A 95 -15.62 6.77 13.09
CA ALA A 95 -15.52 8.22 12.90
C ALA A 95 -14.16 8.69 12.34
N CYS A 96 -13.29 7.75 11.94
CA CYS A 96 -12.00 8.08 11.36
C CYS A 96 -12.19 8.42 9.87
N GLU A 97 -11.98 9.68 9.49
CA GLU A 97 -12.01 10.15 8.08
C GLU A 97 -10.95 9.42 7.22
N GLU A 98 -9.90 8.91 7.85
CA GLU A 98 -8.86 8.08 7.26
C GLU A 98 -8.68 6.85 8.17
N ARG A 99 -8.97 5.64 7.66
CA ARG A 99 -8.59 4.41 8.39
C ARG A 99 -7.05 4.38 8.43
N PHE A 100 -6.46 4.22 9.60
CA PHE A 100 -5.01 3.98 9.67
C PHE A 100 -4.70 2.51 9.58
N SER A 101 -3.72 2.21 8.73
CA SER A 101 -3.08 0.91 8.66
C SER A 101 -2.38 0.63 9.98
N VAL A 102 -2.82 -0.44 10.64
CA VAL A 102 -1.94 -1.15 11.56
C VAL A 102 -0.70 -1.53 10.74
N ILE A 103 0.44 -1.02 11.15
CA ILE A 103 1.74 -1.36 10.58
C ILE A 103 2.23 -2.57 11.37
N ALA A 104 1.91 -3.78 10.91
CA ALA A 104 2.48 -5.02 11.45
C ALA A 104 3.74 -5.37 10.64
N GLY A 105 4.91 -5.19 11.24
CA GLY A 105 6.22 -5.33 10.59
C GLY A 105 6.55 -4.20 9.61
N ALA A 106 5.71 -3.96 8.61
CA ALA A 106 5.89 -2.89 7.63
C ALA A 106 4.57 -2.37 7.04
N GLY A 107 4.55 -1.11 6.59
CA GLY A 107 3.33 -0.49 6.04
C GLY A 107 3.57 0.86 5.36
N LEU A 108 2.62 1.23 4.49
CA LEU A 108 2.58 2.51 3.78
C LEU A 108 1.49 3.43 4.32
N LEU A 109 1.82 4.72 4.40
CA LEU A 109 0.86 5.82 4.44
C LEU A 109 1.03 6.68 3.18
N VAL A 110 -0.04 6.89 2.42
CA VAL A 110 -0.06 7.87 1.32
C VAL A 110 -0.89 9.06 1.77
N HIS A 111 -0.28 10.22 1.81
CA HIS A 111 -0.95 11.47 2.12
C HIS A 111 -0.99 12.37 0.89
N LEU A 112 -2.20 12.74 0.48
CA LEU A 112 -2.44 13.71 -0.58
C LEU A 112 -3.40 14.77 -0.02
N PRO A 113 -2.91 15.97 0.32
CA PRO A 113 -3.77 17.00 0.88
C PRO A 113 -4.77 17.48 -0.18
N PRO A 114 -6.03 17.80 0.20
CA PRO A 114 -7.06 18.23 -0.76
C PRO A 114 -6.74 19.58 -1.42
N GLU A 115 -5.91 20.40 -0.77
CA GLU A 115 -5.38 21.64 -1.32
C GLU A 115 -3.86 21.67 -1.11
N PRO A 116 -3.06 22.12 -2.08
CA PRO A 116 -1.62 22.27 -1.90
C PRO A 116 -1.31 23.20 -0.73
N ARG A 117 -0.46 22.74 0.19
CA ARG A 117 -0.03 23.53 1.35
C ARG A 117 1.48 23.63 1.40
N ALA A 118 1.96 24.84 1.68
CA ALA A 118 3.38 25.11 1.87
C ALA A 118 3.75 24.95 3.35
N GLY A 119 4.82 24.23 3.63
CA GLY A 119 5.38 24.07 4.97
C GLY A 119 5.59 22.61 5.38
N PRO A 120 6.37 22.36 6.45
CA PRO A 120 6.66 21.01 6.90
C PRO A 120 5.44 20.36 7.55
N ALA A 121 5.16 19.12 7.18
CA ALA A 121 4.25 18.25 7.93
C ALA A 121 5.02 17.52 9.05
N ARG A 122 4.33 17.23 10.15
CA ARG A 122 4.83 16.55 11.34
C ARG A 122 4.11 15.21 11.51
N LEU A 123 4.85 14.11 11.38
CA LEU A 123 4.37 12.75 11.61
C LEU A 123 4.74 12.26 13.01
N ARG A 124 3.80 11.57 13.67
CA ARG A 124 4.04 10.75 14.86
C ARG A 124 3.41 9.38 14.69
N LEU A 125 4.20 8.34 14.96
CA LEU A 125 3.73 6.96 15.06
C LEU A 125 3.66 6.56 16.53
N GLY A 126 2.61 5.84 16.90
CA GLY A 126 2.43 5.22 18.21
C GLY A 126 2.56 3.71 18.11
N LYS A 127 3.20 3.07 19.08
CA LYS A 127 3.24 1.61 19.15
C LYS A 127 1.94 1.05 19.74
N ILE A 128 1.56 -0.12 19.23
CA ILE A 128 0.38 -0.86 19.67
C ILE A 128 0.77 -2.31 19.93
N ASP A 129 -0.01 -2.94 20.80
CA ASP A 129 0.08 -4.37 21.05
C ASP A 129 -0.48 -5.13 19.83
N CYS A 130 0.32 -5.98 19.21
CA CYS A 130 -0.10 -6.70 18.02
C CYS A 130 -1.29 -7.63 18.28
N GLU A 131 -1.38 -8.24 19.46
CA GLU A 131 -2.43 -9.22 19.78
C GLU A 131 -3.78 -8.55 20.00
N THR A 132 -3.79 -7.33 20.52
CA THR A 132 -5.02 -6.64 20.95
C THR A 132 -5.36 -5.44 20.07
N LEU A 133 -4.41 -4.96 19.27
CA LEU A 133 -4.45 -3.68 18.53
C LEU A 133 -4.72 -2.46 19.43
N THR A 134 -4.51 -2.62 20.74
CA THR A 134 -4.65 -1.53 21.70
C THR A 134 -3.31 -0.85 21.92
N ARG A 135 -3.36 0.37 22.49
CA ARG A 135 -2.14 1.08 22.87
C ARG A 135 -1.29 0.21 23.80
N ALA A 136 -0.06 -0.06 23.40
CA ALA A 136 0.86 -0.81 24.22
C ALA A 136 1.21 0.02 25.47
N ARG A 137 1.19 -0.64 26.63
CA ARG A 137 1.53 0.01 27.90
C ARG A 137 3.03 -0.10 28.14
N PRO A 138 3.70 1.00 28.56
CA PRO A 138 5.10 0.91 28.96
C PRO A 138 5.27 -0.14 30.06
N SER A 139 6.15 -1.11 29.82
CA SER A 139 6.60 -2.06 30.83
C SER A 139 8.13 -2.02 30.90
N ALA A 140 8.69 -2.15 32.10
CA ALA A 140 10.12 -2.23 32.30
C ALA A 140 10.76 -3.45 31.61
N ASP A 141 9.94 -4.45 31.27
CA ASP A 141 10.35 -5.69 30.61
C ASP A 141 10.17 -5.64 29.08
N THR A 142 9.59 -4.57 28.52
CA THR A 142 9.41 -4.43 27.07
C THR A 142 10.74 -4.01 26.43
N PRO A 143 11.27 -4.76 25.44
CA PRO A 143 12.48 -4.35 24.71
C PRO A 143 12.31 -2.97 24.08
N ALA A 144 13.41 -2.23 23.98
CA ALA A 144 13.42 -1.01 23.18
C ALA A 144 13.12 -1.37 21.73
N SER A 145 11.99 -0.87 21.21
CA SER A 145 11.61 -1.01 19.80
C SER A 145 11.87 0.31 19.08
N SER A 146 12.17 0.22 17.79
CA SER A 146 12.42 1.36 16.91
C SER A 146 11.57 1.27 15.64
N VAL A 147 11.45 2.39 14.95
CA VAL A 147 10.85 2.49 13.62
C VAL A 147 11.89 2.98 12.65
N ARG A 148 12.11 2.25 11.55
CA ARG A 148 12.84 2.76 10.40
C ARG A 148 11.85 3.44 9.47
N LEU A 149 12.16 4.66 9.03
CA LEU A 149 11.26 5.48 8.21
C LEU A 149 11.91 5.91 6.90
N TRP A 150 11.10 5.88 5.84
CA TRP A 150 11.42 6.43 4.54
C TRP A 150 10.28 7.32 4.07
N VAL A 151 10.64 8.39 3.36
CA VAL A 151 9.68 9.29 2.71
C VAL A 151 9.95 9.33 1.22
N ARG A 152 8.90 9.52 0.44
CA ARG A 152 8.96 9.79 -0.99
C ARG A 152 7.98 10.90 -1.31
N GLU A 153 8.42 11.93 -2.04
CA GLU A 153 7.47 12.91 -2.61
C GLU A 153 6.65 12.22 -3.71
N LEU A 154 5.35 12.50 -3.75
CA LEU A 154 4.52 11.92 -4.80
C LEU A 154 4.89 12.55 -6.15
N PRO A 155 5.03 11.75 -7.21
CA PRO A 155 5.33 12.29 -8.54
C PRO A 155 4.13 13.10 -9.05
N THR A 156 4.33 13.80 -10.17
CA THR A 156 3.20 14.33 -10.92
C THR A 156 2.21 13.23 -11.27
N LEU A 157 0.92 13.48 -11.02
CA LEU A 157 -0.18 12.54 -11.26
C LEU A 157 -0.11 11.94 -12.68
N PRO A 158 0.10 10.61 -12.82
CA PRO A 158 0.08 9.99 -14.13
C PRO A 158 -1.34 10.01 -14.69
N ARG A 159 -1.44 10.18 -16.02
CA ARG A 159 -2.73 10.13 -16.74
C ARG A 159 -3.31 8.73 -16.79
N GLU A 160 -2.43 7.73 -16.91
CA GLU A 160 -2.76 6.32 -16.96
C GLU A 160 -1.75 5.56 -16.09
N LEU A 161 -2.25 4.59 -15.32
CA LEU A 161 -1.44 3.66 -14.55
C LEU A 161 -1.77 2.24 -15.01
N VAL A 162 -0.75 1.45 -15.35
CA VAL A 162 -0.92 0.04 -15.71
C VAL A 162 -0.65 -0.82 -14.48
N VAL A 163 -1.57 -1.71 -14.15
CA VAL A 163 -1.46 -2.57 -12.97
C VAL A 163 -1.51 -4.04 -13.39
N PRO A 164 -0.34 -4.69 -13.50
CA PRO A 164 -0.25 -6.13 -13.68
C PRO A 164 -0.85 -6.87 -12.47
N LEU A 165 -1.78 -7.79 -12.74
CA LEU A 165 -2.38 -8.67 -11.75
C LEU A 165 -1.94 -10.12 -12.02
N ARG A 166 -1.50 -10.82 -10.98
CA ARG A 166 -1.18 -12.25 -11.04
C ARG A 166 -2.20 -13.03 -10.23
N PHE A 167 -2.89 -13.97 -10.87
CA PHE A 167 -3.98 -14.72 -10.25
C PHE A 167 -3.48 -16.07 -9.73
N HIS A 168 -3.70 -16.34 -8.44
CA HIS A 168 -3.39 -17.62 -7.80
C HIS A 168 -4.69 -18.32 -7.40
N HIS A 169 -4.99 -19.44 -8.04
CA HIS A 169 -6.25 -20.15 -7.86
C HIS A 169 -6.10 -21.32 -6.89
N GLY A 170 -6.79 -21.25 -5.75
CA GLY A 170 -6.92 -22.40 -4.87
C GLY A 170 -7.92 -23.43 -5.40
N ARG A 171 -7.94 -24.61 -4.77
CA ARG A 171 -8.86 -25.71 -5.11
C ARG A 171 -10.35 -25.36 -5.04
N PHE A 172 -10.70 -24.28 -4.34
CA PHE A 172 -12.06 -23.77 -4.22
C PHE A 172 -12.30 -22.49 -5.00
N SER A 173 -11.36 -22.06 -5.85
CA SER A 173 -11.57 -20.90 -6.70
C SER A 173 -12.82 -21.14 -7.56
N PRO A 174 -13.78 -20.19 -7.58
CA PRO A 174 -14.93 -20.25 -8.48
C PRO A 174 -14.55 -19.93 -9.93
N ARG A 175 -13.28 -19.57 -10.18
CA ARG A 175 -12.71 -19.15 -11.46
C ARG A 175 -11.38 -19.86 -11.62
N ALA A 176 -11.34 -21.04 -12.22
CA ALA A 176 -10.12 -21.86 -12.27
C ALA A 176 -9.61 -22.08 -13.70
N SER A 177 -10.27 -21.47 -14.69
CA SER A 177 -9.87 -21.51 -16.09
C SER A 177 -9.46 -20.13 -16.60
N ASP A 178 -8.55 -20.11 -17.59
CA ASP A 178 -8.08 -18.87 -18.23
C ASP A 178 -9.25 -17.99 -18.71
N ALA A 179 -10.26 -18.59 -19.33
CA ALA A 179 -11.44 -17.88 -19.83
C ALA A 179 -12.25 -17.20 -18.71
N GLU A 180 -12.33 -17.82 -17.53
CA GLU A 180 -13.02 -17.24 -16.37
C GLU A 180 -12.21 -16.11 -15.74
N SER A 181 -10.89 -16.26 -15.68
CA SER A 181 -9.97 -15.23 -15.20
C SER A 181 -9.96 -14.01 -16.12
N GLU A 182 -9.95 -14.22 -17.44
CA GLU A 182 -10.09 -13.15 -18.43
C GLU A 182 -11.45 -12.44 -18.33
N ALA A 183 -12.54 -13.18 -18.14
CA ALA A 183 -13.87 -12.58 -17.98
C ALA A 183 -13.94 -11.72 -16.71
N LEU A 184 -13.41 -12.20 -15.59
CA LEU A 184 -13.33 -11.43 -14.35
C LEU A 184 -12.48 -10.16 -14.52
N LEU A 185 -11.31 -10.30 -15.16
CA LEU A 185 -10.42 -9.16 -15.40
C LEU A 185 -11.09 -8.12 -16.30
N ALA A 186 -11.82 -8.55 -17.34
CA ALA A 186 -12.51 -7.63 -18.24
C ALA A 186 -13.57 -6.79 -17.52
N GLU A 187 -14.37 -7.42 -16.64
CA GLU A 187 -15.37 -6.72 -15.81
C GLU A 187 -14.70 -5.77 -14.81
N ALA A 188 -13.62 -6.20 -14.13
CA ALA A 188 -12.88 -5.34 -13.21
C ALA A 188 -12.20 -4.16 -13.95
N ALA A 189 -11.65 -4.40 -15.14
CA ALA A 189 -11.06 -3.37 -15.98
C ALA A 189 -12.09 -2.32 -16.41
N ALA A 190 -13.33 -2.72 -16.70
CA ALA A 190 -14.39 -1.78 -17.04
C ALA A 190 -14.73 -0.84 -15.86
N LEU A 191 -14.71 -1.35 -14.63
CA LEU A 191 -14.92 -0.54 -13.41
C LEU A 191 -13.78 0.44 -13.13
N LEU A 192 -12.54 0.06 -13.47
CA LEU A 192 -11.32 0.86 -13.23
C LEU A 192 -10.98 1.82 -14.38
N ALA A 193 -11.45 1.57 -15.60
CA ALA A 193 -11.13 2.41 -16.75
C ALA A 193 -11.42 3.92 -16.54
N PRO A 194 -12.54 4.35 -15.91
CA PRO A 194 -12.80 5.76 -15.63
C PRO A 194 -11.77 6.39 -14.67
N THR A 195 -11.07 5.57 -13.87
CA THR A 195 -10.03 6.04 -12.95
C THR A 195 -8.66 6.14 -13.62
N GLY A 196 -8.55 5.94 -14.94
CA GLY A 196 -7.26 5.94 -15.63
C GLY A 196 -6.35 4.79 -15.17
N ILE A 197 -6.91 3.75 -14.57
CA ILE A 197 -6.18 2.55 -14.18
C ILE A 197 -6.52 1.44 -15.17
N ARG A 198 -5.48 0.89 -15.80
CA ARG A 198 -5.59 -0.23 -16.72
C ARG A 198 -4.98 -1.46 -16.07
N VAL A 199 -5.84 -2.38 -15.63
CA VAL A 199 -5.41 -3.69 -15.15
C VAL A 199 -5.09 -4.62 -16.31
N VAL A 200 -4.06 -5.44 -16.17
CA VAL A 200 -3.65 -6.46 -17.16
C VAL A 200 -3.35 -7.77 -16.44
N LEU A 201 -3.61 -8.91 -17.08
CA LEU A 201 -3.22 -10.22 -16.53
C LEU A 201 -1.74 -10.43 -16.80
N ASP A 202 -0.94 -10.53 -15.74
CA ASP A 202 0.47 -10.92 -15.80
C ASP A 202 0.62 -12.44 -15.92
N GLY A 203 -0.22 -13.17 -15.19
CA GLY A 203 -0.27 -14.62 -15.21
C GLY A 203 -1.41 -15.17 -14.37
N SER A 204 -1.68 -16.46 -14.56
CA SER A 204 -2.65 -17.22 -13.77
C SER A 204 -2.06 -18.59 -13.48
N SER A 205 -2.13 -19.01 -12.21
CA SER A 205 -1.59 -20.26 -11.71
C SER A 205 -2.60 -20.97 -10.83
N THR A 206 -2.43 -22.28 -10.66
CA THR A 206 -3.14 -23.03 -9.62
C THR A 206 -2.19 -23.24 -8.45
N ASP A 207 -2.65 -22.92 -7.24
CA ASP A 207 -1.93 -23.18 -5.99
C ASP A 207 -2.71 -24.20 -5.16
N ASP A 208 -2.31 -25.47 -5.29
CA ASP A 208 -2.88 -26.59 -4.53
C ASP A 208 -2.49 -26.57 -3.04
N THR A 209 -1.58 -25.68 -2.63
CA THR A 209 -1.15 -25.51 -1.24
C THR A 209 -2.03 -24.54 -0.45
N LEU A 210 -2.91 -23.78 -1.13
CA LEU A 210 -3.86 -22.87 -0.49
C LEU A 210 -4.78 -23.63 0.48
N PRO A 211 -4.86 -23.21 1.75
CA PRO A 211 -5.68 -23.87 2.74
C PRO A 211 -7.17 -23.63 2.49
N ASP A 212 -7.99 -24.52 3.05
CA ASP A 212 -9.45 -24.43 3.00
C ASP A 212 -10.01 -23.18 3.67
N SER A 213 -9.28 -22.65 4.64
CA SER A 213 -9.63 -21.50 5.44
C SER A 213 -8.35 -20.76 5.81
N ILE A 214 -8.39 -19.45 5.65
CA ILE A 214 -7.35 -18.52 6.06
C ILE A 214 -7.96 -17.65 7.17
N PRO A 215 -7.73 -18.00 8.45
CA PRO A 215 -8.00 -17.07 9.54
C PRO A 215 -6.93 -15.97 9.51
N TRP A 216 -7.36 -14.73 9.61
CA TRP A 216 -6.47 -13.58 9.58
C TRP A 216 -6.82 -12.58 10.69
N PHE A 217 -5.78 -11.89 11.15
CA PHE A 217 -5.85 -10.82 12.11
C PHE A 217 -4.78 -9.77 11.77
N GLU A 218 -5.09 -8.49 11.94
CA GLU A 218 -4.23 -7.36 11.52
C GLU A 218 -2.83 -7.43 12.13
N GLY A 219 -2.73 -7.90 13.38
CA GLY A 219 -1.46 -8.01 14.10
C GLY A 219 -0.61 -9.22 13.71
N ASP A 220 -1.13 -10.13 12.90
CA ASP A 220 -0.43 -11.34 12.46
C ASP A 220 -0.63 -11.60 10.95
N PRO A 221 0.21 -10.99 10.09
CA PRO A 221 0.13 -11.21 8.65
C PRO A 221 0.68 -12.57 8.21
N SER A 222 1.28 -13.37 9.10
CA SER A 222 2.03 -14.58 8.72
C SER A 222 1.17 -15.65 8.04
N ALA A 223 -0.13 -15.68 8.32
CA ALA A 223 -1.08 -16.59 7.66
C ALA A 223 -1.26 -16.29 6.16
N LEU A 224 -0.90 -15.09 5.70
CA LEU A 224 -1.06 -14.64 4.31
C LEU A 224 0.25 -14.72 3.51
N GLU A 225 1.39 -14.64 4.19
CA GLU A 225 2.70 -14.57 3.55
C GLU A 225 3.02 -15.71 2.57
N PRO A 226 2.70 -16.99 2.87
CA PRO A 226 3.02 -18.11 1.98
C PRO A 226 2.25 -18.12 0.65
N HIS A 227 1.26 -17.25 0.50
CA HIS A 227 0.26 -17.30 -0.58
C HIS A 227 0.42 -16.18 -1.60
N VAL A 228 1.45 -15.35 -1.45
CA VAL A 228 1.81 -14.29 -2.40
C VAL A 228 3.26 -14.48 -2.82
N GLU A 229 3.60 -13.99 -4.01
CA GLU A 229 4.95 -14.04 -4.57
C GLU A 229 5.40 -12.61 -4.83
N PRO A 230 5.91 -11.90 -3.81
CA PRO A 230 6.14 -10.46 -3.90
C PRO A 230 7.06 -10.11 -5.06
N GLU A 231 6.52 -9.37 -6.03
CA GLU A 231 7.25 -8.82 -7.17
C GLU A 231 6.88 -7.36 -7.38
N ASP A 232 7.89 -6.50 -7.53
CA ASP A 232 7.67 -5.06 -7.65
C ASP A 232 6.82 -4.74 -8.89
N GLY A 233 5.79 -3.93 -8.68
CA GLY A 233 4.86 -3.53 -9.73
C GLY A 233 3.84 -4.59 -10.13
N VAL A 234 3.83 -5.79 -9.54
CA VAL A 234 2.81 -6.82 -9.76
C VAL A 234 1.96 -6.97 -8.50
N VAL A 235 0.64 -7.11 -8.68
CA VAL A 235 -0.29 -7.34 -7.57
C VAL A 235 -0.78 -8.79 -7.62
N ASP A 236 -0.48 -9.55 -6.57
CA ASP A 236 -1.01 -10.90 -6.41
C ASP A 236 -2.50 -10.85 -6.00
N VAL A 237 -3.32 -11.64 -6.70
CA VAL A 237 -4.73 -11.86 -6.41
C VAL A 237 -4.94 -13.34 -6.11
N VAL A 238 -5.17 -13.64 -4.85
CA VAL A 238 -5.30 -15.00 -4.32
C VAL A 238 -6.78 -15.35 -4.19
N PHE A 239 -7.24 -16.34 -4.95
CA PHE A 239 -8.57 -16.92 -4.78
C PHE A 239 -8.51 -17.97 -3.68
N ALA A 240 -8.57 -17.48 -2.44
CA ALA A 240 -8.46 -18.25 -1.22
C ALA A 240 -9.66 -19.21 -1.03
N GLY A 241 -9.56 -20.10 -0.05
CA GLY A 241 -10.71 -20.86 0.42
C GLY A 241 -11.72 -19.98 1.14
N CYS A 242 -11.99 -20.32 2.40
CA CYS A 242 -12.71 -19.47 3.33
C CYS A 242 -11.79 -18.35 3.83
N LEU A 243 -12.30 -17.13 3.95
CA LEU A 243 -11.57 -15.97 4.46
C LEU A 243 -12.30 -15.40 5.68
N GLU A 244 -11.63 -15.39 6.82
CA GLU A 244 -12.20 -14.96 8.10
C GLU A 244 -11.28 -13.98 8.82
N HIS A 245 -11.86 -12.86 9.23
CA HIS A 245 -11.25 -12.00 10.25
C HIS A 245 -11.54 -12.58 11.63
N VAL A 246 -10.49 -12.80 12.41
CA VAL A 246 -10.58 -13.34 13.77
C VAL A 246 -10.09 -12.27 14.75
N HIS A 247 -10.98 -11.75 15.58
CA HIS A 247 -10.57 -10.87 16.67
C HIS A 247 -10.20 -11.72 17.90
N PRO A 248 -8.93 -11.83 18.29
CA PRO A 248 -8.49 -12.76 19.32
C PRO A 248 -9.08 -12.46 20.69
N GLU A 249 -9.20 -11.18 21.07
CA GLU A 249 -9.80 -10.81 22.37
C GLU A 249 -11.31 -11.07 22.45
N LEU A 250 -12.06 -10.74 21.38
CA LEU A 250 -13.51 -10.88 21.36
C LEU A 250 -13.96 -12.29 20.98
N GLY A 251 -13.06 -13.10 20.40
CA GLY A 251 -13.38 -14.40 19.82
C GLY A 251 -14.39 -14.30 18.67
N THR A 252 -14.53 -13.14 18.05
CA THR A 252 -15.48 -12.92 16.96
C THR A 252 -14.86 -13.30 15.63
N HIS A 253 -15.64 -13.99 14.81
CA HIS A 253 -15.28 -14.38 13.45
C HIS A 253 -16.16 -13.63 12.47
N THR A 254 -15.56 -12.83 11.59
CA THR A 254 -16.27 -12.09 10.56
C THR A 254 -15.88 -12.64 9.20
N LEU A 255 -16.88 -12.99 8.39
CA LEU A 255 -16.68 -13.45 7.03
C LEU A 255 -16.31 -12.27 6.13
N LEU A 256 -15.28 -12.45 5.30
CA LEU A 256 -14.84 -11.45 4.34
C LEU A 256 -15.09 -11.96 2.91
N ASP A 257 -15.57 -11.09 2.02
CA ASP A 257 -15.65 -11.39 0.58
C ASP A 257 -14.32 -11.11 -0.13
N GLY A 258 -13.60 -10.10 0.34
CA GLY A 258 -12.26 -9.72 -0.06
C GLY A 258 -11.46 -9.20 1.13
N LEU A 259 -10.13 -9.21 1.00
CA LEU A 259 -9.20 -8.68 1.99
C LEU A 259 -7.96 -8.13 1.29
N VAL A 260 -7.57 -6.93 1.69
CA VAL A 260 -6.21 -6.43 1.60
C VAL A 260 -5.70 -6.20 3.02
N PRO A 261 -4.72 -6.97 3.51
CA PRO A 261 -4.32 -6.92 4.91
C PRO A 261 -3.62 -5.62 5.29
N ARG A 262 -2.97 -4.99 4.30
CA ARG A 262 -2.27 -3.71 4.44
C ARG A 262 -2.10 -3.05 3.09
N ILE A 263 -1.93 -1.73 3.11
CA ILE A 263 -1.53 -0.94 1.95
C ILE A 263 0.00 -1.08 1.80
N PRO A 264 0.51 -1.70 0.72
CA PRO A 264 1.94 -1.90 0.54
C PRO A 264 2.64 -0.63 0.02
N ALA A 265 3.88 -0.39 0.42
CA ALA A 265 4.75 0.60 -0.23
C ALA A 265 5.46 0.07 -1.48
N GLN A 266 5.59 -1.25 -1.55
CA GLN A 266 6.29 -2.04 -2.54
C GLN A 266 5.85 -3.50 -2.37
N ALA A 267 6.38 -4.40 -3.20
CA ALA A 267 6.20 -5.82 -2.96
C ALA A 267 6.67 -6.22 -1.55
N ALA A 268 5.78 -6.87 -0.79
CA ALA A 268 6.06 -7.33 0.57
C ALA A 268 5.36 -8.66 0.84
N PRO A 269 5.91 -9.52 1.74
CA PRO A 269 5.26 -10.77 2.14
C PRO A 269 3.82 -10.52 2.58
N GLY A 270 2.87 -11.35 2.18
CA GLY A 270 1.45 -11.22 2.52
C GLY A 270 0.76 -9.95 1.97
N ALA A 271 1.44 -9.10 1.20
CA ALA A 271 0.83 -7.96 0.54
C ALA A 271 0.23 -8.40 -0.80
N GLY A 272 -1.07 -8.67 -0.78
CA GLY A 272 -1.85 -9.05 -1.95
C GLY A 272 -3.34 -8.82 -1.72
N ILE A 273 -4.12 -9.15 -2.72
CA ILE A 273 -5.59 -9.16 -2.67
C ILE A 273 -6.04 -10.60 -2.46
N PHE A 274 -6.81 -10.86 -1.41
CA PHE A 274 -7.37 -12.17 -1.13
C PHE A 274 -8.87 -12.13 -1.37
N LEU A 275 -9.36 -12.99 -2.26
CA LEU A 275 -10.78 -13.12 -2.56
C LEU A 275 -11.29 -14.45 -2.04
N ARG A 276 -12.46 -14.43 -1.39
CA ARG A 276 -13.08 -15.65 -0.86
C ARG A 276 -13.53 -16.57 -2.01
N GLY A 277 -13.12 -17.84 -1.96
CA GLY A 277 -13.51 -18.86 -2.93
C GLY A 277 -14.56 -19.84 -2.42
N ARG A 278 -14.74 -19.99 -1.09
CA ARG A 278 -15.82 -20.81 -0.51
C ARG A 278 -16.42 -20.19 0.75
N ALA A 279 -17.62 -20.66 1.11
CA ALA A 279 -18.19 -20.34 2.40
C ALA A 279 -17.39 -21.02 3.53
N CYS A 280 -17.36 -20.37 4.69
CA CYS A 280 -16.63 -20.82 5.88
C CYS A 280 -17.40 -21.83 6.75
N THR A 281 -18.62 -22.17 6.36
CA THR A 281 -19.43 -23.15 7.09
C THR A 281 -19.15 -24.55 6.56
N ALA A 282 -18.96 -25.52 7.47
CA ALA A 282 -18.69 -26.93 7.12
C ALA A 282 -19.79 -27.58 6.25
N ALA A 283 -21.00 -27.01 6.22
CA ALA A 283 -22.12 -27.49 5.41
C ALA A 283 -21.98 -27.16 3.90
N SER A 284 -21.10 -26.24 3.54
CA SER A 284 -20.85 -25.81 2.17
C SER A 284 -19.45 -26.26 1.74
N LEU A 285 -19.36 -27.44 1.13
CA LEU A 285 -18.10 -28.09 0.76
C LEU A 285 -17.55 -27.67 -0.61
N GLY A 286 -18.21 -26.76 -1.32
CA GLY A 286 -17.83 -26.35 -2.68
C GLY A 286 -17.51 -24.86 -2.81
N PRO A 287 -17.01 -24.46 -4.00
CA PRO A 287 -16.83 -23.05 -4.35
C PRO A 287 -18.11 -22.23 -4.18
N ILE A 288 -17.98 -20.96 -3.80
CA ILE A 288 -19.12 -20.04 -3.85
C ILE A 288 -19.51 -19.76 -5.30
N SER A 289 -20.80 -19.86 -5.61
CA SER A 289 -21.32 -19.44 -6.91
C SER A 289 -21.61 -17.94 -6.87
N VAL A 290 -20.61 -17.13 -7.24
CA VAL A 290 -20.73 -15.65 -7.30
C VAL A 290 -20.75 -15.21 -8.76
N PRO A 291 -21.70 -14.35 -9.19
CA PRO A 291 -21.67 -13.74 -10.52
C PRO A 291 -20.34 -13.04 -10.79
N VAL A 292 -19.86 -13.08 -12.04
CA VAL A 292 -18.55 -12.48 -12.41
C VAL A 292 -18.54 -11.00 -12.06
N GLU A 293 -19.64 -10.30 -12.30
CA GLU A 293 -19.81 -8.87 -12.07
C GLU A 293 -19.74 -8.54 -10.56
N SER A 294 -20.32 -9.38 -9.71
CA SER A 294 -20.23 -9.22 -8.25
C SER A 294 -18.80 -9.42 -7.76
N GLN A 295 -18.10 -10.43 -8.27
CA GLN A 295 -16.71 -10.69 -7.90
C GLN A 295 -15.77 -9.60 -8.45
N ALA A 296 -16.04 -9.06 -9.63
CA ALA A 296 -15.31 -7.94 -10.22
C ALA A 296 -15.43 -6.68 -9.37
N ARG A 297 -16.60 -6.40 -8.78
CA ARG A 297 -16.78 -5.29 -7.83
C ARG A 297 -15.96 -5.49 -6.57
N VAL A 298 -15.92 -6.71 -6.02
CA VAL A 298 -15.08 -7.03 -4.86
C VAL A 298 -13.61 -6.85 -5.24
N LEU A 299 -13.15 -7.40 -6.37
CA LEU A 299 -11.77 -7.22 -6.83
C LEU A 299 -11.41 -5.74 -7.04
N ALA A 300 -12.30 -4.95 -7.66
CA ALA A 300 -12.07 -3.52 -7.84
C ALA A 300 -12.01 -2.78 -6.48
N HIS A 301 -12.90 -3.11 -5.54
CA HIS A 301 -12.89 -2.59 -4.17
C HIS A 301 -11.59 -2.89 -3.45
N GLU A 302 -11.15 -4.15 -3.46
CA GLU A 302 -9.89 -4.57 -2.85
C GLU A 302 -8.70 -3.93 -3.55
N LEU A 303 -8.71 -3.76 -4.87
CA LEU A 303 -7.66 -3.01 -5.55
C LEU A 303 -7.67 -1.53 -5.14
N GLY A 304 -8.84 -0.95 -4.88
CA GLY A 304 -8.98 0.35 -4.24
C GLY A 304 -8.24 0.39 -2.90
N HIS A 305 -8.46 -0.60 -2.04
CA HIS A 305 -7.73 -0.74 -0.78
C HIS A 305 -6.23 -0.90 -0.98
N TYR A 306 -5.80 -1.81 -1.87
CA TYR A 306 -4.39 -2.01 -2.20
C TYR A 306 -3.71 -0.73 -2.67
N LEU A 307 -4.46 0.14 -3.36
CA LEU A 307 -3.99 1.43 -3.88
C LEU A 307 -4.27 2.61 -2.94
N GLY A 308 -4.44 2.34 -1.65
CA GLY A 308 -4.47 3.37 -0.61
C GLY A 308 -5.83 4.03 -0.37
N LEU A 309 -6.93 3.43 -0.85
CA LEU A 309 -8.27 3.89 -0.50
C LEU A 309 -8.78 3.22 0.78
N TYR A 310 -9.67 3.92 1.46
CA TYR A 310 -10.37 3.44 2.65
C TYR A 310 -11.88 3.50 2.42
N HIS A 311 -12.64 2.78 3.26
CA HIS A 311 -14.08 3.00 3.35
C HIS A 311 -14.29 4.43 3.85
N ARG A 312 -15.02 5.26 3.11
CA ARG A 312 -15.37 6.61 3.55
C ARG A 312 -16.68 6.53 4.32
N LEU A 313 -16.67 6.81 5.62
CA LEU A 313 -17.87 6.73 6.46
C LEU A 313 -18.79 7.96 6.29
N GLU A 314 -18.23 9.08 5.83
CA GLU A 314 -18.98 10.33 5.61
C GLU A 314 -19.55 10.48 4.18
N ASP A 315 -19.11 9.66 3.22
CA ASP A 315 -19.89 9.50 1.99
C ASP A 315 -21.02 8.52 2.31
N THR A 316 -22.19 9.06 2.64
CA THR A 316 -23.45 8.29 2.71
C THR A 316 -23.88 7.72 1.35
N ASP A 317 -23.08 7.91 0.31
CA ASP A 317 -23.29 7.34 -1.01
C ASP A 317 -23.01 5.84 -0.94
N ALA A 318 -24.03 5.08 -0.54
CA ALA A 318 -24.09 3.61 -0.66
C ALA A 318 -23.82 3.09 -2.09
N ASP A 319 -23.62 4.00 -3.04
CA ASP A 319 -23.32 3.77 -4.43
C ASP A 319 -21.82 3.84 -4.78
N THR A 320 -20.89 4.14 -3.84
CA THR A 320 -19.45 4.06 -4.14
C THR A 320 -18.93 2.61 -4.10
N LEU A 321 -17.97 2.30 -4.97
CA LEU A 321 -17.23 1.03 -4.90
C LEU A 321 -16.54 0.82 -3.55
N MET A 322 -16.21 1.88 -2.81
CA MET A 322 -15.58 1.76 -1.48
C MET A 322 -16.60 1.56 -0.33
N ALA A 323 -17.86 1.24 -0.63
CA ALA A 323 -18.84 0.87 0.38
C ALA A 323 -18.48 -0.49 1.02
N PRO A 324 -18.84 -0.75 2.30
CA PRO A 324 -18.49 -1.99 2.99
C PRO A 324 -18.97 -3.29 2.34
N ASN A 325 -19.98 -3.22 1.45
CA ASN A 325 -20.45 -4.36 0.68
C ASN A 325 -20.44 -4.03 -0.82
N PRO A 326 -19.28 -4.10 -1.50
CA PRO A 326 -19.13 -3.69 -2.88
C PRO A 326 -19.94 -4.56 -3.86
N ALA A 327 -20.20 -5.82 -3.52
CA ALA A 327 -20.99 -6.73 -4.36
C ALA A 327 -22.43 -6.24 -4.58
N LEU A 328 -23.00 -5.53 -3.60
CA LEU A 328 -24.39 -5.04 -3.63
C LEU A 328 -24.55 -3.62 -4.19
N VAL A 329 -23.46 -2.94 -4.51
CA VAL A 329 -23.49 -1.56 -5.02
C VAL A 329 -24.20 -1.50 -6.37
N ALA A 330 -25.20 -0.62 -6.51
CA ALA A 330 -26.00 -0.53 -7.72
C ALA A 330 -25.24 0.14 -8.87
N ASN A 331 -24.51 1.22 -8.56
CA ASN A 331 -23.77 2.04 -9.52
C ASN A 331 -22.28 2.09 -9.15
N PRO A 332 -21.53 0.97 -9.30
CA PRO A 332 -20.18 0.86 -8.79
C PRO A 332 -19.23 1.85 -9.48
N VAL A 333 -18.86 2.92 -8.77
CA VAL A 333 -17.92 3.95 -9.25
C VAL A 333 -16.94 4.38 -8.17
N PHE A 334 -15.76 4.80 -8.62
CA PHE A 334 -14.83 5.60 -7.81
C PHE A 334 -15.05 7.09 -8.08
N SER A 335 -14.90 7.92 -7.05
CA SER A 335 -14.91 9.37 -7.21
C SER A 335 -13.63 9.86 -7.92
N PRO A 336 -13.63 11.06 -8.52
CA PRO A 336 -12.42 11.63 -9.12
C PRO A 336 -11.23 11.71 -8.14
N ALA A 337 -11.49 12.08 -6.88
CA ALA A 337 -10.46 12.16 -5.85
C ALA A 337 -9.88 10.78 -5.48
N GLN A 338 -10.73 9.74 -5.43
CA GLN A 338 -10.29 8.35 -5.26
C GLN A 338 -9.40 7.91 -6.44
N ALA A 339 -9.83 8.20 -7.67
CA ALA A 339 -9.06 7.89 -8.87
C ALA A 339 -7.67 8.54 -8.88
N GLU A 340 -7.58 9.81 -8.46
CA GLU A 340 -6.30 10.51 -8.33
C GLU A 340 -5.37 9.86 -7.31
N ARG A 341 -5.91 9.53 -6.12
CA ARG A 341 -5.14 8.86 -5.06
C ARG A 341 -4.61 7.50 -5.50
N MET A 342 -5.45 6.67 -6.13
CA MET A 342 -5.02 5.35 -6.60
C MET A 342 -3.90 5.44 -7.64
N ARG A 343 -3.93 6.45 -8.53
CA ARG A 343 -2.89 6.65 -9.56
C ARG A 343 -1.55 7.13 -9.02
N LEU A 344 -1.52 7.65 -7.79
CA LEU A 344 -0.30 8.12 -7.11
C LEU A 344 0.32 7.06 -6.18
N HIS A 345 -0.22 5.85 -6.15
CA HIS A 345 0.16 4.85 -5.17
C HIS A 345 1.61 4.34 -5.34
N ALA A 346 2.41 4.42 -4.28
CA ALA A 346 3.86 4.21 -4.34
C ALA A 346 4.30 2.80 -4.75
N ALA A 347 3.53 1.75 -4.40
CA ALA A 347 3.88 0.37 -4.74
C ALA A 347 3.93 0.07 -6.25
N LEU A 348 3.33 0.94 -7.07
CA LEU A 348 3.29 0.78 -8.52
C LEU A 348 4.08 1.86 -9.25
N LEU A 349 4.77 2.73 -8.51
CA LEU A 349 5.71 3.68 -9.07
C LEU A 349 7.07 2.99 -9.19
N SER A 350 7.60 2.91 -10.41
CA SER A 350 8.70 2.06 -10.91
C SER A 350 10.06 2.09 -10.18
N GLU A 351 10.18 2.81 -9.08
CA GLU A 351 11.42 2.88 -8.31
C GLU A 351 11.34 1.96 -7.10
N PRO A 352 12.16 0.89 -7.05
CA PRO A 352 12.24 0.04 -5.88
C PRO A 352 12.76 0.85 -4.69
N MET A 353 12.37 0.48 -3.47
CA MET A 353 13.07 1.06 -2.32
C MET A 353 14.55 0.67 -2.34
N PRO A 354 15.43 1.54 -1.81
CA PRO A 354 16.82 1.19 -1.60
C PRO A 354 16.95 -0.07 -0.72
N ASP A 355 17.96 -0.88 -1.01
CA ASP A 355 18.22 -2.15 -0.33
C ASP A 355 18.15 -2.02 1.21
N ARG A 356 17.40 -2.95 1.83
CA ARG A 356 17.08 -3.01 3.27
C ARG A 356 18.28 -3.20 4.19
#